data_AF-A0A0D9YK01-F1
#
_entry.id   AF-A0A0D9YK01-F1
#
_cell.length_a   1.000
_cell.length_b   1.000
_cell.length_c   1.000
_cell.angle_alpha   90.00
_cell.angle_beta   90.00
_cell.angle_gamma   90.00
#
_symmetry.space_group_name_H-M   'P 1'
#
loop_
_entity.id
_entity.type
_entity.pdbx_description
1 polymer ?
#
loop_
_entity_poly.entity_id
_entity_poly.type
_entity_poly.pdbx_seq_one_letter_code
_entity_poly.pdbx_strand_id
1 'polypeptide(L)'
;MPRTAAGVDVEDLLVRVKNGADAELAEVAREVAALAEQGRLGEDDDEDGVLVPALLARLAAAGGAEARVRVMAALRRLARCVGCESKERLASIEALSSIVRSLSRDVDETREAIALLLDLSDIPQVRQRIGRIKGSIVMLVTLRNAHEPGTHDDAEKLLHMLSSNPQNVLLMAEAGYFRPLIHYLKEGSDMNKILMATAISKMFLSEPMKSSLGEDGAVEPLVEMGSGSGASGPPAKGRAKPTQKKKIQRRRVTAAQFPAPPLRAPTSGDPGHRRVAPTAIQLASKPTFHIHAILLRLLLLLLLGSLAMAAPPQPVPAPAAASPEVFRLGFIGPGNLAESIARGVAASGVLPATAIRTAPHRRPERAEAFSSIGAHILETNAQVVDDSDVIVISVKPQIVRQVLVELKPLLSEEKLLVSIAAGIKMEDLQGWSGHRRFIRVMPNTPSAVGQAASVMCLGEMATENDENRVRSLFSAIGKVWTAEEKYFDAVTGLSGSGPAYIFLAIEAMADGGVAAGLPRDLALGLASQTVLGAATMVNKTGKHPGQLKDMVTSPAGTTITGIQELEKGAFRGTLINAVVAATKRCRELSQS
;
A
#
# COMPACT_ATOMS: atom_id res chain seq x y z
N MET A 1 -49.90 -29.95 -6.50
CA MET A 1 -48.61 -30.68 -6.61
C MET A 1 -47.71 -29.86 -7.53
N PRO A 2 -46.83 -28.98 -7.02
CA PRO A 2 -45.93 -28.22 -7.88
C PRO A 2 -44.79 -29.14 -8.35
N ARG A 3 -44.39 -28.97 -9.62
CA ARG A 3 -43.42 -29.78 -10.36
C ARG A 3 -42.21 -30.17 -9.51
N THR A 4 -42.06 -31.47 -9.27
CA THR A 4 -40.81 -32.08 -8.80
C THR A 4 -39.76 -32.09 -9.90
N ALA A 5 -38.58 -31.55 -9.60
CA ALA A 5 -37.26 -31.89 -10.14
C ALA A 5 -37.19 -32.29 -11.64
N ALA A 6 -37.14 -31.29 -12.52
CA ALA A 6 -36.44 -31.43 -13.81
C ALA A 6 -35.18 -30.57 -13.72
N GLY A 7 -34.03 -31.12 -14.11
CA GLY A 7 -32.72 -30.52 -13.93
C GLY A 7 -32.64 -29.10 -14.48
N VAL A 8 -32.51 -28.12 -13.58
CA VAL A 8 -32.13 -26.76 -13.95
C VAL A 8 -30.68 -26.82 -14.44
N ASP A 9 -30.47 -26.34 -15.67
CA ASP A 9 -29.17 -26.15 -16.28
C ASP A 9 -28.59 -24.80 -15.84
N VAL A 10 -27.30 -24.77 -15.50
CA VAL A 10 -26.61 -23.57 -15.02
C VAL A 10 -26.56 -22.50 -16.12
N GLU A 11 -26.48 -22.92 -17.39
CA GLU A 11 -26.43 -22.03 -18.54
C GLU A 11 -27.79 -21.33 -18.79
N ASP A 12 -28.91 -22.05 -18.65
CA ASP A 12 -30.26 -21.47 -18.74
C ASP A 12 -30.52 -20.46 -17.61
N LEU A 13 -30.09 -20.81 -16.39
CA LEU A 13 -30.17 -19.92 -15.23
C LEU A 13 -29.35 -18.65 -15.45
N LEU A 14 -28.17 -18.76 -16.06
CA LEU A 14 -27.30 -17.63 -16.36
C LEU A 14 -27.93 -16.67 -17.37
N VAL A 15 -28.54 -17.20 -18.44
CA VAL A 15 -29.26 -16.39 -19.44
C VAL A 15 -30.42 -15.63 -18.79
N ARG A 16 -31.16 -16.29 -17.89
CA ARG A 16 -32.27 -15.65 -17.15
C ARG A 16 -31.79 -14.59 -16.16
N VAL A 17 -30.64 -14.78 -15.51
CA VAL A 17 -30.02 -13.74 -14.66
C VAL A 17 -29.64 -12.51 -15.50
N LYS A 18 -29.02 -12.72 -16.67
CA LYS A 18 -28.52 -11.62 -17.52
C LYS A 18 -29.66 -10.87 -18.23
N ASN A 19 -30.63 -11.59 -18.78
CA ASN A 19 -31.60 -11.06 -19.75
C ASN A 19 -33.07 -11.19 -19.31
N GLY A 20 -33.38 -11.94 -18.25
CA GLY A 20 -34.75 -12.20 -17.79
C GLY A 20 -35.41 -10.98 -17.14
N ALA A 21 -36.74 -10.95 -17.11
CA ALA A 21 -37.48 -9.84 -16.51
C ALA A 21 -37.31 -9.80 -14.98
N ASP A 22 -37.45 -8.63 -14.36
CA ASP A 22 -37.31 -8.47 -12.90
C ASP A 22 -38.28 -9.37 -12.09
N ALA A 23 -39.43 -9.74 -12.67
CA ALA A 23 -40.40 -10.65 -12.09
C ALA A 23 -39.88 -12.11 -11.99
N GLU A 24 -38.96 -12.51 -12.86
CA GLU A 24 -38.37 -13.86 -12.87
C GLU A 24 -37.29 -14.04 -11.79
N LEU A 25 -36.77 -12.94 -11.24
CA LEU A 25 -35.69 -12.98 -10.23
C LEU A 25 -36.08 -13.74 -8.95
N ALA A 26 -37.37 -13.81 -8.61
CA ALA A 26 -37.87 -14.59 -7.48
C ALA A 26 -37.78 -16.10 -7.72
N GLU A 27 -37.92 -16.53 -8.97
CA GLU A 27 -37.78 -17.92 -9.37
C GLU A 27 -36.30 -18.29 -9.52
N VAL A 28 -35.51 -17.41 -10.14
CA VAL A 28 -34.05 -17.51 -10.20
C VAL A 28 -33.45 -17.65 -8.79
N ALA A 29 -33.86 -16.83 -7.82
CA ALA A 29 -33.37 -16.94 -6.45
C ALA A 29 -33.71 -18.28 -5.77
N ARG A 30 -34.87 -18.88 -6.09
CA ARG A 30 -35.25 -20.21 -5.60
C ARG A 30 -34.44 -21.32 -6.27
N GLU A 31 -34.21 -21.21 -7.57
CA GLU A 31 -33.43 -22.19 -8.35
C GLU A 31 -31.95 -22.17 -7.98
N VAL A 32 -31.35 -20.98 -7.81
CA VAL A 32 -30.00 -20.83 -7.26
C VAL A 32 -29.89 -21.53 -5.90
N ALA A 33 -30.89 -21.35 -5.03
CA ALA A 33 -30.91 -22.00 -3.72
C ALA A 33 -30.97 -23.53 -3.84
N ALA A 34 -31.84 -24.04 -4.71
CA ALA A 34 -32.01 -25.48 -4.91
C ALA A 34 -30.73 -26.12 -5.48
N LEU A 35 -30.05 -25.46 -6.42
CA LEU A 35 -28.78 -25.94 -6.98
C LEU A 35 -27.65 -25.89 -5.94
N ALA A 36 -27.63 -24.86 -5.10
CA ALA A 36 -26.67 -24.71 -4.02
C ALA A 36 -26.85 -25.79 -2.93
N GLU A 37 -28.09 -26.08 -2.53
CA GLU A 37 -28.40 -27.14 -1.55
C GLU A 37 -28.08 -28.54 -2.08
N GLN A 38 -28.16 -28.75 -3.40
CA GLN A 38 -27.82 -30.01 -4.06
C GLN A 38 -26.31 -30.20 -4.25
N GLY A 39 -25.46 -29.24 -3.86
CA GLY A 39 -24.01 -29.30 -4.06
C GLY A 39 -23.60 -29.32 -5.52
N ARG A 40 -24.49 -28.91 -6.44
CA ARG A 40 -24.23 -28.85 -7.90
C ARG A 40 -23.54 -27.56 -8.32
N LEU A 41 -23.18 -26.71 -7.37
CA LEU A 41 -22.43 -25.47 -7.54
C LEU A 41 -21.05 -25.67 -6.88
N GLY A 42 -20.09 -26.25 -7.62
CA GLY A 42 -18.69 -26.55 -7.22
C GLY A 42 -18.40 -28.06 -7.21
N GLU A 43 -17.45 -28.63 -7.96
CA GLU A 43 -16.01 -28.29 -8.09
C GLU A 43 -15.50 -28.09 -9.54
N ASP A 44 -16.37 -28.17 -10.57
CA ASP A 44 -15.98 -28.03 -11.98
C ASP A 44 -16.30 -26.65 -12.60
N ASP A 45 -16.98 -25.75 -11.86
CA ASP A 45 -17.30 -24.37 -12.27
C ASP A 45 -16.18 -23.37 -11.95
N ASP A 46 -14.95 -23.87 -11.79
CA ASP A 46 -13.84 -23.11 -11.18
C ASP A 46 -13.13 -22.14 -12.12
N GLU A 47 -13.32 -22.23 -13.44
CA GLU A 47 -12.63 -21.36 -14.40
C GLU A 47 -13.42 -20.13 -14.83
N ASP A 48 -14.75 -20.11 -14.71
CA ASP A 48 -15.55 -18.89 -14.87
C ASP A 48 -16.78 -18.97 -13.99
N GLY A 49 -16.72 -18.42 -12.78
CA GLY A 49 -17.92 -18.18 -11.99
C GLY A 49 -18.78 -17.15 -12.71
N VAL A 50 -19.57 -17.52 -13.72
CA VAL A 50 -20.34 -16.55 -14.53
C VAL A 50 -21.58 -16.07 -13.78
N LEU A 51 -22.12 -16.90 -12.89
CA LEU A 51 -23.36 -16.62 -12.15
C LEU A 51 -23.19 -15.52 -11.11
N VAL A 52 -22.06 -15.48 -10.41
CA VAL A 52 -21.79 -14.47 -9.36
C VAL A 52 -21.61 -13.05 -9.94
N PRO A 53 -20.73 -12.80 -10.93
CA PRO A 53 -20.66 -11.57 -11.68
C PRO A 53 -21.98 -11.21 -12.37
N ALA A 54 -22.73 -12.18 -12.89
CA ALA A 54 -24.04 -11.90 -13.49
C ALA A 54 -25.05 -11.40 -12.44
N LEU A 55 -25.12 -12.02 -11.26
CA LEU A 55 -25.96 -11.56 -10.15
C LEU A 55 -25.52 -10.18 -9.64
N LEU A 56 -24.22 -9.92 -9.54
CA LEU A 56 -23.69 -8.62 -9.12
C LEU A 56 -23.95 -7.53 -10.17
N ALA A 57 -23.79 -7.83 -11.45
CA ALA A 57 -24.16 -6.94 -12.54
C ALA A 57 -25.66 -6.66 -12.54
N ARG A 58 -26.49 -7.68 -12.28
CA ARG A 58 -27.94 -7.54 -12.16
C ARG A 58 -28.35 -6.71 -10.95
N LEU A 59 -27.65 -6.82 -9.82
CA LEU A 59 -27.85 -5.96 -8.64
C LEU A 59 -27.59 -4.48 -8.99
N ALA A 60 -26.56 -4.21 -9.78
CA ALA A 60 -26.25 -2.85 -10.24
C ALA A 60 -27.25 -2.31 -11.27
N ALA A 61 -27.81 -3.18 -12.12
CA ALA A 61 -28.74 -2.82 -13.19
C ALA A 61 -30.23 -2.81 -12.78
N ALA A 62 -30.59 -3.42 -11.65
CA ALA A 62 -31.97 -3.56 -11.21
C ALA A 62 -32.62 -2.21 -10.86
N GLY A 63 -33.68 -1.85 -11.60
CA GLY A 63 -34.38 -0.57 -11.46
C GLY A 63 -35.30 -0.49 -10.24
N GLY A 64 -35.81 -1.62 -9.74
CA GLY A 64 -36.74 -1.69 -8.60
C GLY A 64 -36.10 -2.17 -7.30
N ALA A 65 -36.54 -1.64 -6.15
CA ALA A 65 -36.09 -2.09 -4.82
C ALA A 65 -36.37 -3.59 -4.59
N GLU A 66 -37.55 -4.05 -5.02
CA GLU A 66 -37.97 -5.45 -4.88
C GLU A 66 -37.07 -6.43 -5.68
N ALA A 67 -36.59 -6.00 -6.86
CA ALA A 67 -35.66 -6.79 -7.68
C ALA A 67 -34.29 -6.91 -7.00
N ARG A 68 -33.78 -5.82 -6.41
CA ARG A 68 -32.49 -5.81 -5.68
C ARG A 68 -32.53 -6.71 -4.45
N VAL A 69 -33.60 -6.65 -3.66
CA VAL A 69 -33.82 -7.54 -2.50
C VAL A 69 -33.75 -9.00 -2.92
N ARG A 70 -34.41 -9.38 -4.02
CA ARG A 70 -34.40 -10.75 -4.55
C ARG A 70 -33.00 -11.20 -4.98
N VAL A 71 -32.25 -10.34 -5.66
CA VAL A 71 -30.87 -10.62 -6.08
C VAL A 71 -29.96 -10.79 -4.86
N MET A 72 -30.10 -9.95 -3.83
CA MET A 72 -29.33 -10.06 -2.59
C MET A 72 -29.66 -11.33 -1.80
N ALA A 73 -30.94 -11.72 -1.75
CA ALA A 73 -31.35 -12.98 -1.16
C ALA A 73 -30.74 -14.18 -1.90
N ALA A 74 -30.64 -14.13 -3.23
CA ALA A 74 -29.95 -15.16 -4.02
C ALA A 74 -28.44 -15.23 -3.70
N LEU A 75 -27.76 -14.07 -3.68
CA LEU A 75 -26.34 -13.98 -3.32
C LEU A 75 -26.07 -14.50 -1.90
N ARG A 76 -26.95 -14.21 -0.95
CA ARG A 76 -26.84 -14.65 0.44
C ARG A 76 -26.98 -16.17 0.57
N ARG A 77 -27.94 -16.77 -0.13
CA ARG A 77 -28.10 -18.22 -0.16
C ARG A 77 -26.87 -18.89 -0.78
N LEU A 78 -26.36 -18.34 -1.89
CA LEU A 78 -25.14 -18.82 -2.52
C LEU A 78 -23.96 -18.73 -1.54
N ALA A 79 -23.79 -17.60 -0.85
CA ALA A 79 -22.74 -17.44 0.16
C ALA A 79 -22.77 -18.51 1.25
N ARG A 80 -23.94 -18.99 1.69
CA ARG A 80 -24.06 -20.02 2.73
C ARG A 80 -23.65 -21.43 2.29
N CYS A 81 -23.78 -21.71 1.00
CA CYS A 81 -23.61 -23.04 0.45
C CYS A 81 -22.24 -23.25 -0.20
N VAL A 82 -21.51 -22.17 -0.52
CA VAL A 82 -20.19 -22.25 -1.17
C VAL A 82 -19.04 -22.28 -0.17
N GLY A 83 -17.93 -22.90 -0.59
CA GLY A 83 -16.69 -22.98 0.19
C GLY A 83 -16.01 -21.61 0.42
N CYS A 84 -14.98 -21.60 1.27
CA CYS A 84 -14.28 -20.37 1.66
C CYS A 84 -13.68 -19.60 0.47
N GLU A 85 -13.13 -20.30 -0.53
CA GLU A 85 -12.54 -19.67 -1.72
C GLU A 85 -13.59 -18.92 -2.56
N SER A 86 -14.76 -19.55 -2.78
CA SER A 86 -15.89 -18.95 -3.50
C SER A 86 -16.53 -17.80 -2.72
N LYS A 87 -16.60 -17.88 -1.38
CA LYS A 87 -16.98 -16.74 -0.52
C LYS A 87 -16.01 -15.55 -0.67
N GLU A 88 -14.71 -15.79 -0.83
CA GLU A 88 -13.75 -14.71 -1.09
C GLU A 88 -13.92 -14.07 -2.47
N ARG A 89 -14.32 -14.86 -3.50
CA ARG A 89 -14.65 -14.36 -4.84
C ARG A 89 -15.92 -13.50 -4.81
N LEU A 90 -16.96 -13.93 -4.09
CA LEU A 90 -18.17 -13.12 -3.80
C LEU A 90 -17.86 -11.80 -3.09
N ALA A 91 -16.81 -11.81 -2.26
CA ALA A 91 -16.36 -10.66 -1.49
C ALA A 91 -15.26 -9.85 -2.20
N SER A 92 -15.37 -9.70 -3.54
CA SER A 92 -14.56 -8.74 -4.28
C SER A 92 -14.85 -7.30 -3.81
N ILE A 93 -13.89 -6.38 -3.99
CA ILE A 93 -14.03 -4.99 -3.52
C ILE A 93 -15.23 -4.31 -4.19
N GLU A 94 -15.45 -4.57 -5.48
CA GLU A 94 -16.56 -4.03 -6.26
C GLU A 94 -17.91 -4.58 -5.78
N ALA A 95 -17.98 -5.90 -5.53
CA ALA A 95 -19.17 -6.57 -5.01
C ALA A 95 -19.56 -6.03 -3.63
N LEU A 96 -18.60 -6.00 -2.70
CA LEU A 96 -18.83 -5.47 -1.36
C LEU A 96 -19.19 -3.98 -1.40
N SER A 97 -18.61 -3.19 -2.31
CA SER A 97 -18.99 -1.78 -2.48
C SER A 97 -20.43 -1.63 -2.95
N SER A 98 -20.92 -2.53 -3.80
CA SER A 98 -22.32 -2.57 -4.20
C SER A 98 -23.25 -2.93 -3.05
N ILE A 99 -22.90 -3.96 -2.28
CA ILE A 99 -23.67 -4.41 -1.10
C ILE A 99 -23.71 -3.32 -0.02
N VAL A 100 -22.59 -2.62 0.23
CA VAL A 100 -22.52 -1.51 1.19
C VAL A 100 -23.37 -0.32 0.73
N ARG A 101 -23.49 -0.04 -0.57
CA ARG A 101 -24.42 1.00 -1.07
C ARG A 101 -25.88 0.66 -0.81
N SER A 102 -26.22 -0.63 -0.72
CA SER A 102 -27.57 -1.09 -0.37
C SER A 102 -27.92 -0.89 1.11
N LEU A 103 -26.95 -0.59 1.99
CA LEU A 103 -27.18 -0.29 3.41
C LEU A 103 -27.88 1.07 3.65
N SER A 104 -27.89 1.95 2.66
CA SER A 104 -28.53 3.27 2.77
C SER A 104 -29.81 3.38 1.94
N ARG A 105 -30.44 2.24 1.64
CA ARG A 105 -31.62 2.12 0.77
C ARG A 105 -32.85 1.75 1.59
N ASP A 106 -33.80 1.07 0.96
CA ASP A 106 -35.03 0.60 1.59
C ASP A 106 -34.75 -0.36 2.76
N VAL A 107 -35.69 -0.47 3.70
CA VAL A 107 -35.54 -1.28 4.93
C VAL A 107 -35.32 -2.76 4.59
N ASP A 108 -36.07 -3.29 3.61
CA ASP A 108 -35.95 -4.70 3.22
C ASP A 108 -34.61 -4.97 2.53
N GLU A 109 -34.13 -4.02 1.72
CA GLU A 109 -32.83 -4.09 1.07
C GLU A 109 -31.69 -4.01 2.08
N THR A 110 -31.80 -3.10 3.04
CA THR A 110 -30.82 -2.93 4.12
C THR A 110 -30.70 -4.21 4.96
N ARG A 111 -31.84 -4.85 5.29
CA ARG A 111 -31.85 -6.11 6.03
C ARG A 111 -31.12 -7.22 5.29
N GLU A 112 -31.38 -7.41 4.00
CA GLU A 112 -30.66 -8.43 3.22
C GLU A 112 -29.18 -8.09 3.00
N ALA A 113 -28.82 -6.80 2.91
CA ALA A 113 -27.42 -6.37 2.79
C ALA A 113 -26.62 -6.73 4.04
N ILE A 114 -27.12 -6.36 5.23
CA ILE A 114 -26.44 -6.67 6.49
C ILE A 114 -26.30 -8.18 6.64
N ALA A 115 -27.35 -8.94 6.32
CA ALA A 115 -27.34 -10.37 6.50
C ALA A 115 -26.39 -11.10 5.52
N LEU A 116 -26.29 -10.64 4.27
CA LEU A 116 -25.27 -11.10 3.34
C LEU A 116 -23.85 -10.76 3.83
N LEU A 117 -23.63 -9.53 4.32
CA LEU A 117 -22.34 -9.13 4.87
C LEU A 117 -21.95 -9.96 6.10
N LEU A 118 -22.91 -10.33 6.96
CA LEU A 118 -22.71 -11.24 8.08
C LEU A 118 -22.24 -12.61 7.61
N ASP A 119 -22.96 -13.23 6.67
CA ASP A 119 -22.64 -14.56 6.13
C ASP A 119 -21.27 -14.60 5.41
N LEU A 120 -20.83 -13.45 4.86
CA LEU A 120 -19.49 -13.27 4.26
C LEU A 120 -18.39 -12.96 5.30
N SER A 121 -18.75 -12.42 6.46
CA SER A 121 -17.81 -11.95 7.50
C SER A 121 -17.19 -13.07 8.33
N ASP A 122 -17.59 -14.33 8.11
CA ASP A 122 -16.90 -15.49 8.70
C ASP A 122 -15.41 -15.51 8.34
N ILE A 123 -15.07 -15.00 7.15
CA ILE A 123 -13.70 -14.99 6.62
C ILE A 123 -12.95 -13.72 7.08
N PRO A 124 -11.79 -13.84 7.77
CA PRO A 124 -11.02 -12.69 8.25
C PRO A 124 -10.63 -11.69 7.15
N GLN A 125 -10.25 -12.17 5.97
CA GLN A 125 -9.87 -11.37 4.81
C GLN A 125 -11.03 -10.50 4.34
N VAL A 126 -12.25 -11.04 4.36
CA VAL A 126 -13.47 -10.31 3.99
C VAL A 126 -13.81 -9.24 5.02
N ARG A 127 -13.67 -9.53 6.32
CA ARG A 127 -13.82 -8.52 7.39
C ARG A 127 -12.90 -7.30 7.19
N GLN A 128 -11.65 -7.55 6.79
CA GLN A 128 -10.71 -6.46 6.47
C GLN A 128 -11.14 -5.66 5.24
N ARG A 129 -11.65 -6.32 4.19
CA ARG A 129 -12.15 -5.65 2.98
C ARG A 129 -13.38 -4.80 3.28
N ILE A 130 -14.35 -5.33 4.02
CA ILE A 130 -15.56 -4.60 4.42
C ILE A 130 -15.19 -3.31 5.15
N GLY A 131 -14.32 -3.38 6.16
CA GLY A 131 -13.90 -2.20 6.93
C GLY A 131 -13.16 -1.13 6.12
N ARG A 132 -12.50 -1.51 5.01
CA ARG A 132 -11.82 -0.57 4.09
C ARG A 132 -12.77 0.16 3.15
N ILE A 133 -14.01 -0.31 2.98
CA ILE A 133 -14.96 0.35 2.09
C ILE A 133 -15.42 1.65 2.73
N LYS A 134 -15.24 2.76 2.00
CA LYS A 134 -15.55 4.10 2.47
C LYS A 134 -17.01 4.19 2.94
N GLY A 135 -17.20 4.65 4.17
CA GLY A 135 -18.52 4.86 4.76
C GLY A 135 -19.22 3.59 5.27
N SER A 136 -18.65 2.39 5.11
CA SER A 136 -19.24 1.13 5.59
C SER A 136 -19.48 1.15 7.10
N ILE A 137 -18.44 1.42 7.88
CA ILE A 137 -18.50 1.48 9.35
C ILE A 137 -19.47 2.55 9.82
N VAL A 138 -19.43 3.74 9.20
CA VAL A 138 -20.34 4.85 9.55
C VAL A 138 -21.80 4.46 9.28
N MET A 139 -22.09 3.80 8.15
CA MET A 139 -23.44 3.30 7.84
C MET A 139 -23.90 2.29 8.88
N LEU A 140 -23.05 1.33 9.24
CA LEU A 140 -23.39 0.29 10.22
C LEU A 140 -23.63 0.88 11.62
N VAL A 141 -22.83 1.86 12.04
CA VAL A 141 -23.06 2.58 13.31
C VAL A 141 -24.36 3.38 13.25
N THR A 142 -24.67 4.00 12.11
CA THR A 142 -25.93 4.74 11.92
C THR A 142 -27.14 3.80 12.00
N LEU A 143 -27.06 2.64 11.33
CA LEU A 143 -28.10 1.61 11.33
C LEU A 143 -28.29 0.99 12.70
N ARG A 144 -27.21 0.77 13.46
CA ARG A 144 -27.29 0.38 14.87
C ARG A 144 -28.04 1.44 15.69
N ASN A 145 -27.81 2.72 15.46
CA ASN A 145 -28.46 3.77 16.23
C ASN A 145 -29.93 3.99 15.78
N ALA A 146 -30.29 3.58 14.57
CA ALA A 146 -31.67 3.51 14.13
C ALA A 146 -32.39 2.39 14.90
N HIS A 147 -33.41 2.73 15.68
CA HIS A 147 -34.16 1.78 16.53
C HIS A 147 -35.16 0.94 15.70
N GLU A 148 -34.74 0.47 14.54
CA GLU A 148 -35.56 -0.36 13.67
C GLU A 148 -35.48 -1.84 14.07
N PRO A 149 -36.62 -2.55 14.18
CA PRO A 149 -36.63 -3.95 14.58
C PRO A 149 -35.86 -4.87 13.61
N GLY A 150 -34.81 -5.51 14.12
CA GLY A 150 -34.01 -6.54 13.44
C GLY A 150 -32.74 -6.03 12.75
N THR A 151 -32.71 -4.80 12.21
CA THR A 151 -31.50 -4.20 11.61
C THR A 151 -30.50 -3.74 12.67
N HIS A 152 -31.00 -3.28 13.83
CA HIS A 152 -30.17 -2.94 14.99
C HIS A 152 -29.24 -4.11 15.40
N ASP A 153 -29.84 -5.27 15.71
CA ASP A 153 -29.11 -6.40 16.28
C ASP A 153 -28.13 -7.02 15.27
N ASP A 154 -28.51 -7.06 14.00
CA ASP A 154 -27.65 -7.60 12.95
C ASP A 154 -26.50 -6.63 12.60
N ALA A 155 -26.74 -5.32 12.64
CA ALA A 155 -25.67 -4.32 12.53
C ALA A 155 -24.70 -4.41 13.73
N GLU A 156 -25.20 -4.60 14.95
CA GLU A 156 -24.36 -4.77 16.15
C GLU A 156 -23.51 -6.04 16.06
N LYS A 157 -24.07 -7.18 15.63
CA LYS A 157 -23.31 -8.42 15.38
C LYS A 157 -22.21 -8.20 14.34
N LEU A 158 -22.50 -7.50 13.25
CA LEU A 158 -21.53 -7.24 12.19
C LEU A 158 -20.41 -6.33 12.68
N LEU A 159 -20.75 -5.24 13.39
CA LEU A 159 -19.77 -4.36 14.04
C LEU A 159 -18.89 -5.13 15.03
N HIS A 160 -19.46 -6.05 15.82
CA HIS A 160 -18.69 -6.91 16.71
C HIS A 160 -17.70 -7.79 15.93
N MET A 161 -18.12 -8.46 14.86
CA MET A 161 -17.23 -9.25 14.00
C MET A 161 -16.09 -8.40 13.42
N LEU A 162 -16.40 -7.20 12.94
CA LEU A 162 -15.44 -6.26 12.38
C LEU A 162 -14.47 -5.68 13.41
N SER A 163 -14.84 -5.67 14.69
CA SER A 163 -14.01 -5.14 15.79
C SER A 163 -12.77 -5.99 16.11
N SER A 164 -12.70 -7.21 15.56
CA SER A 164 -11.49 -8.05 15.61
C SER A 164 -10.27 -7.39 14.95
N ASN A 165 -10.46 -6.35 14.13
CA ASN A 165 -9.38 -5.55 13.54
C ASN A 165 -9.27 -4.19 14.25
N PRO A 166 -8.11 -3.87 14.87
CA PRO A 166 -7.87 -2.58 15.53
C PRO A 166 -8.13 -1.36 14.65
N GLN A 167 -7.84 -1.43 13.34
CA GLN A 167 -8.09 -0.31 12.42
C GLN A 167 -9.59 -0.02 12.27
N ASN A 168 -10.42 -1.06 12.25
CA ASN A 168 -11.87 -0.89 12.18
C ASN A 168 -12.42 -0.28 13.46
N VAL A 169 -11.82 -0.62 14.61
CA VAL A 169 -12.19 -0.05 15.92
C VAL A 169 -11.93 1.45 15.98
N LEU A 170 -10.84 1.93 15.36
CA LEU A 170 -10.58 3.37 15.24
C LEU A 170 -11.66 4.07 14.40
N LEU A 171 -12.03 3.49 13.26
CA LEU A 171 -13.10 4.01 12.40
C LEU A 171 -14.48 3.99 13.11
N MET A 172 -14.73 2.98 13.94
CA MET A 172 -15.95 2.90 14.77
C MET A 172 -15.98 4.04 15.79
N ALA A 173 -14.84 4.32 16.44
CA ALA A 173 -14.73 5.41 17.39
C ALA A 173 -14.91 6.78 16.72
N GLU A 174 -14.39 6.97 15.51
CA GLU A 174 -14.63 8.18 14.70
C GLU A 174 -16.12 8.37 14.38
N ALA A 175 -16.86 7.27 14.20
CA ALA A 175 -18.31 7.27 14.04
C ALA A 175 -19.09 7.40 15.37
N GLY A 176 -18.40 7.54 16.51
CA GLY A 176 -19.01 7.68 17.84
C GLY A 176 -19.39 6.36 18.52
N TYR A 177 -18.89 5.22 18.05
CA TYR A 177 -19.10 3.90 18.66
C TYR A 177 -17.85 3.44 19.43
N PHE A 178 -17.80 3.70 20.74
CA PHE A 178 -16.58 3.57 21.55
C PHE A 178 -16.42 2.22 22.26
N ARG A 179 -17.49 1.42 22.40
CA ARG A 179 -17.44 0.13 23.13
C ARG A 179 -16.27 -0.77 22.73
N PRO A 180 -15.99 -1.02 21.44
CA PRO A 180 -14.86 -1.87 21.07
C PRO A 180 -13.52 -1.23 21.43
N LEU A 181 -13.39 0.09 21.26
CA LEU A 181 -12.17 0.82 21.62
C LEU A 181 -11.86 0.66 23.12
N ILE A 182 -12.89 0.79 23.96
CA ILE A 182 -12.75 0.64 25.42
C ILE A 182 -12.42 -0.79 25.81
N HIS A 183 -12.96 -1.79 25.09
CA HIS A 183 -12.56 -3.18 25.28
C HIS A 183 -11.05 -3.37 25.02
N TYR A 184 -10.51 -2.80 23.95
CA TYR A 184 -9.06 -2.83 23.70
C TYR A 184 -8.24 -2.05 24.74
N LEU A 185 -8.76 -0.96 25.31
CA LEU A 185 -8.10 -0.26 26.42
C LEU A 185 -8.03 -1.11 27.70
N LYS A 186 -9.04 -1.94 27.97
CA LYS A 186 -9.10 -2.81 29.16
C LYS A 186 -8.28 -4.09 28.95
N GLU A 187 -8.57 -4.81 27.88
CA GLU A 187 -8.16 -6.21 27.68
C GLU A 187 -7.20 -6.41 26.49
N GLY A 188 -6.91 -5.35 25.72
CA GLY A 188 -5.98 -5.44 24.58
C GLY A 188 -4.52 -5.63 24.99
N SER A 189 -3.67 -5.95 24.01
CA SER A 189 -2.21 -5.93 24.20
C SER A 189 -1.71 -4.54 24.56
N ASP A 190 -0.53 -4.43 25.21
CA ASP A 190 0.06 -3.12 25.57
C ASP A 190 0.15 -2.18 24.35
N MET A 191 0.51 -2.72 23.18
CA MET A 191 0.53 -1.98 21.93
C MET A 191 -0.87 -1.48 21.52
N ASN A 192 -1.90 -2.33 21.63
CA ASN A 192 -3.26 -1.92 21.30
C ASN A 192 -3.79 -0.88 22.29
N LYS A 193 -3.48 -1.01 23.59
CA LYS A 193 -3.83 -0.02 24.61
C LYS A 193 -3.23 1.35 24.28
N ILE A 194 -1.93 1.38 23.94
CA ILE A 194 -1.23 2.60 23.52
C ILE A 194 -1.87 3.19 22.24
N LEU A 195 -2.16 2.34 21.25
CA LEU A 195 -2.81 2.77 20.00
C LEU A 195 -4.17 3.43 20.27
N MET A 196 -5.04 2.79 21.06
CA MET A 196 -6.38 3.32 21.38
C MET A 196 -6.32 4.60 22.20
N ALA A 197 -5.42 4.67 23.20
CA ALA A 197 -5.24 5.88 24.01
C ALA A 197 -4.71 7.05 23.15
N THR A 198 -3.77 6.77 22.24
CA THR A 198 -3.23 7.77 21.30
C THR A 198 -4.31 8.25 20.34
N ALA A 199 -5.18 7.35 19.86
CA ALA A 199 -6.30 7.71 19.00
C ALA A 199 -7.28 8.65 19.71
N ILE A 200 -7.74 8.32 20.92
CA ILE A 200 -8.60 9.21 21.72
C ILE A 200 -7.98 10.60 21.86
N SER A 201 -6.67 10.68 22.15
CA SER A 201 -5.97 11.96 22.33
C SER A 201 -5.94 12.83 21.08
N LYS A 202 -6.04 12.24 19.88
CA LYS A 202 -5.97 12.94 18.59
C LYS A 202 -7.35 13.19 17.97
N MET A 203 -8.38 12.49 18.43
CA MET A 203 -9.73 12.59 17.90
C MET A 203 -10.39 13.91 18.31
N PHE A 204 -11.06 14.54 17.34
CA PHE A 204 -11.92 15.69 17.61
C PHE A 204 -13.24 15.20 18.22
N LEU A 205 -13.29 15.12 19.55
CA LEU A 205 -14.48 14.68 20.27
C LEU A 205 -15.44 15.86 20.47
N SER A 206 -16.64 15.77 19.89
CA SER A 206 -17.75 16.66 20.21
C SER A 206 -18.26 16.43 21.64
N GLU A 207 -18.94 17.40 22.25
CA GLU A 207 -19.54 17.23 23.59
C GLU A 207 -20.40 15.95 23.76
N PRO A 208 -21.30 15.58 22.83
CA PRO A 208 -22.04 14.32 22.95
C PRO A 208 -21.14 13.07 22.84
N MET A 209 -20.07 13.12 22.04
CA MET A 209 -19.09 12.02 21.96
C MET A 209 -18.28 11.88 23.26
N LYS A 210 -17.93 13.01 23.91
CA LYS A 210 -17.26 12.98 25.22
C LYS A 210 -18.16 12.35 26.29
N SER A 211 -19.46 12.65 26.29
CA SER A 211 -20.43 12.02 27.19
C SER A 211 -20.49 10.51 26.96
N SER A 212 -20.69 10.09 25.71
CA SER A 212 -20.77 8.67 25.33
C SER A 212 -19.48 7.90 25.65
N LEU A 213 -18.31 8.50 25.41
CA LEU A 213 -17.01 7.91 25.74
C LEU A 213 -16.85 7.73 27.27
N GLY A 214 -17.36 8.67 28.06
CA GLY A 214 -17.40 8.59 29.51
C GLY A 214 -18.35 7.51 30.01
N GLU A 215 -19.57 7.47 29.47
CA GLU A 215 -20.63 6.50 29.79
C GLU A 215 -20.25 5.05 29.44
N ASP A 216 -19.60 4.84 28.29
CA ASP A 216 -19.08 3.52 27.89
C ASP A 216 -17.88 3.08 28.77
N GLY A 217 -17.36 3.96 29.63
CA GLY A 217 -16.40 3.62 30.68
C GLY A 217 -14.93 3.76 30.30
N ALA A 218 -14.57 4.76 29.49
CA ALA A 218 -13.18 5.02 29.09
C ALA A 218 -12.30 5.63 30.20
N VAL A 219 -12.90 6.24 31.24
CA VAL A 219 -12.16 7.02 32.26
C VAL A 219 -11.21 6.16 33.09
N GLU A 220 -11.70 5.04 33.63
CA GLU A 220 -10.92 4.16 34.51
C GLU A 220 -9.67 3.58 33.81
N PRO A 221 -9.76 2.97 32.60
CA PRO A 221 -8.58 2.48 31.88
C PRO A 221 -7.54 3.57 31.56
N LEU A 222 -7.99 4.77 31.19
CA LEU A 222 -7.08 5.87 30.85
C LEU A 222 -6.33 6.40 32.09
N VAL A 223 -6.98 6.43 33.26
CA VAL A 223 -6.37 6.82 34.53
C VAL A 223 -5.36 5.78 35.00
N GLU A 224 -5.66 4.48 34.87
CA GLU A 224 -4.72 3.40 35.17
C GLU A 224 -3.47 3.47 34.28
N MET A 225 -3.62 3.76 32.99
CA MET A 225 -2.50 3.95 32.08
C MET A 225 -1.64 5.17 32.45
N GLY A 226 -2.25 6.27 32.89
CA GLY A 226 -1.56 7.51 33.26
C GLY A 226 -0.81 7.44 34.59
N SER A 227 -1.11 6.46 35.45
CA SER A 227 -0.53 6.32 36.79
C SER A 227 0.69 5.40 36.87
N GLY A 228 1.18 4.88 35.73
CA GLY A 228 2.51 4.27 35.63
C GLY A 228 2.66 2.87 36.22
N SER A 229 1.58 2.11 36.42
CA SER A 229 1.67 0.70 36.82
C SER A 229 1.51 -0.23 35.60
N GLY A 230 2.57 -0.39 34.82
CA GLY A 230 2.67 -1.42 33.78
C GLY A 230 3.67 -2.51 34.15
N ALA A 231 3.32 -3.75 33.85
CA ALA A 231 4.14 -4.98 33.91
C ALA A 231 4.19 -5.76 35.24
N SER A 232 4.00 -7.07 35.06
CA SER A 232 3.69 -8.14 36.00
C SER A 232 4.91 -8.74 36.72
N GLY A 233 4.70 -9.20 37.96
CA GLY A 233 5.57 -10.13 38.70
C GLY A 233 4.71 -11.21 39.41
N PRO A 234 5.24 -12.41 39.69
CA PRO A 234 4.44 -13.61 40.01
C PRO A 234 3.81 -13.56 41.43
N PRO A 235 2.81 -14.42 41.72
CA PRO A 235 1.94 -14.22 42.88
C PRO A 235 2.61 -14.66 44.18
N ALA A 236 2.81 -13.72 45.10
CA ALA A 236 3.08 -14.02 46.50
C ALA A 236 1.77 -14.19 47.27
N LYS A 237 1.66 -15.33 47.94
CA LYS A 237 0.52 -15.81 48.74
C LYS A 237 0.15 -14.85 49.88
N GLY A 238 -1.16 -14.56 49.98
CA GLY A 238 -1.94 -14.54 51.23
C GLY A 238 -1.79 -13.35 52.17
N ARG A 239 -2.85 -12.53 52.28
CA ARG A 239 -3.80 -12.54 53.42
C ARG A 239 -4.80 -11.37 53.37
N ALA A 240 -6.06 -11.75 53.56
CA ALA A 240 -7.16 -11.10 54.29
C ALA A 240 -7.64 -9.65 53.98
N LYS A 241 -8.92 -9.64 53.58
CA LYS A 241 -10.03 -8.67 53.52
C LYS A 241 -10.18 -7.58 54.64
N PRO A 242 -11.13 -6.62 54.47
CA PRO A 242 -10.98 -5.18 54.76
C PRO A 242 -11.78 -4.68 55.98
N THR A 243 -11.55 -3.42 56.38
CA THR A 243 -12.44 -2.47 57.11
C THR A 243 -11.60 -1.20 57.37
N GLN A 244 -12.05 0.06 57.42
CA GLN A 244 -13.29 0.64 57.94
C GLN A 244 -13.38 2.13 57.53
N LYS A 245 -14.60 2.64 57.41
CA LYS A 245 -15.00 4.06 57.30
C LYS A 245 -14.47 4.93 58.46
N LYS A 246 -14.13 6.21 58.20
CA LYS A 246 -14.43 7.39 59.06
C LYS A 246 -14.04 8.69 58.31
N LYS A 247 -15.03 9.45 57.82
CA LYS A 247 -15.65 10.66 58.44
C LYS A 247 -14.73 11.91 58.49
N ILE A 248 -14.95 12.78 57.50
CA ILE A 248 -15.23 14.23 57.58
C ILE A 248 -14.81 14.94 58.87
N GLN A 249 -13.96 15.97 58.74
CA GLN A 249 -14.15 17.21 59.48
C GLN A 249 -13.69 18.43 58.68
N ARG A 250 -14.66 19.29 58.36
CA ARG A 250 -14.48 20.66 57.83
C ARG A 250 -14.01 21.57 58.96
N ARG A 251 -13.02 22.42 58.71
CA ARG A 251 -12.94 23.78 59.29
C ARG A 251 -12.35 24.75 58.25
N ARG A 252 -13.18 25.71 57.82
CA ARG A 252 -12.80 26.99 57.21
C ARG A 252 -12.20 27.87 58.32
N VAL A 253 -11.15 28.65 58.03
CA VAL A 253 -11.03 30.10 58.32
C VAL A 253 -10.06 30.73 57.30
N THR A 254 -10.31 32.00 57.03
CA THR A 254 -9.97 32.96 55.97
C THR A 254 -8.53 33.48 55.84
N ALA A 255 -8.23 33.88 54.59
CA ALA A 255 -7.45 35.00 54.06
C ALA A 255 -6.64 35.92 55.00
N ALA A 256 -5.39 36.20 54.60
CA ALA A 256 -4.69 37.48 54.80
C ALA A 256 -3.60 37.69 53.72
N GLN A 257 -3.43 38.95 53.32
CA GLN A 257 -2.62 39.47 52.20
C GLN A 257 -1.17 39.88 52.58
N PHE A 258 -0.29 39.90 51.55
CA PHE A 258 0.94 40.73 51.33
C PHE A 258 2.15 40.59 52.31
N PRO A 259 3.36 41.15 52.00
CA PRO A 259 4.14 41.26 50.75
C PRO A 259 5.64 40.85 50.92
N ALA A 260 6.45 40.99 49.85
CA ALA A 260 7.89 40.70 49.75
C ALA A 260 8.83 41.55 50.64
N PRO A 261 10.08 41.10 50.89
CA PRO A 261 11.23 42.02 51.01
C PRO A 261 12.57 41.41 50.44
N PRO A 262 13.78 42.02 50.60
CA PRO A 262 14.41 42.86 49.57
C PRO A 262 15.89 42.49 49.24
N LEU A 263 16.47 43.22 48.28
CA LEU A 263 17.90 43.25 47.90
C LEU A 263 18.79 43.97 48.95
N ARG A 264 20.03 43.50 49.15
CA ARG A 264 21.21 44.35 49.50
C ARG A 264 22.56 43.69 49.14
N ALA A 265 23.50 44.57 48.79
CA ALA A 265 24.82 44.38 48.14
C ALA A 265 25.94 43.78 49.01
N PRO A 266 27.14 43.61 48.43
CA PRO A 266 28.33 44.18 49.09
C PRO A 266 29.30 44.95 48.16
N THR A 267 30.13 45.76 48.82
CA THR A 267 31.09 46.76 48.33
C THR A 267 32.54 46.25 48.20
N SER A 268 33.23 46.74 47.17
CA SER A 268 34.64 47.24 47.08
C SER A 268 35.86 46.40 47.50
N GLY A 269 36.85 46.30 46.58
CA GLY A 269 38.27 46.03 46.86
C GLY A 269 39.11 45.58 45.64
N ASP A 270 39.72 46.54 44.92
CA ASP A 270 40.65 46.49 43.75
C ASP A 270 42.05 45.87 44.10
N PRO A 271 43.10 45.73 43.22
CA PRO A 271 43.20 45.97 41.77
C PRO A 271 43.97 44.92 40.92
N GLY A 272 43.76 44.97 39.59
CA GLY A 272 44.58 44.28 38.59
C GLY A 272 44.40 44.84 37.17
N HIS A 273 45.24 45.81 36.81
CA HIS A 273 45.28 46.59 35.57
C HIS A 273 45.26 45.83 34.22
N ARG A 274 44.42 46.30 33.28
CA ARG A 274 44.75 46.97 31.98
C ARG A 274 43.45 47.02 31.13
N ARG A 275 42.72 48.15 31.05
CA ARG A 275 42.75 49.21 30.00
C ARG A 275 42.83 48.63 28.56
N VAL A 276 41.97 48.94 27.59
CA VAL A 276 41.47 50.25 27.12
C VAL A 276 40.12 50.08 26.35
N ALA A 277 39.14 50.97 26.59
CA ALA A 277 37.88 51.18 25.85
C ALA A 277 38.12 52.08 24.60
N PRO A 278 37.18 52.51 23.70
CA PRO A 278 35.78 52.88 24.01
C PRO A 278 34.72 52.75 22.88
N THR A 279 33.51 53.20 23.23
CA THR A 279 32.51 53.91 22.40
C THR A 279 31.50 53.11 21.58
N ALA A 280 30.26 53.14 22.09
CA ALA A 280 29.04 53.02 21.32
C ALA A 280 28.86 54.25 20.41
N ILE A 281 28.52 54.01 19.14
CA ILE A 281 27.88 54.97 18.26
C ILE A 281 26.55 54.36 17.84
N GLN A 282 25.45 54.94 18.35
CA GLN A 282 24.14 54.88 17.72
C GLN A 282 24.28 55.45 16.31
N LEU A 283 23.94 54.67 15.27
CA LEU A 283 23.67 55.21 13.95
C LEU A 283 22.33 54.67 13.44
N ALA A 284 21.43 55.64 13.34
CA ALA A 284 20.09 55.52 12.83
C ALA A 284 20.04 54.94 11.41
N SER A 285 18.99 54.18 11.19
CA SER A 285 18.40 53.83 9.89
C SER A 285 18.45 55.00 8.89
N LYS A 286 19.18 54.83 7.79
CA LYS A 286 19.03 55.65 6.57
C LYS A 286 18.68 54.75 5.38
N PRO A 287 17.69 55.13 4.54
CA PRO A 287 17.20 54.32 3.42
C PRO A 287 18.04 54.54 2.16
N THR A 288 19.36 54.42 2.26
CA THR A 288 20.28 54.61 1.11
C THR A 288 21.12 53.37 0.78
N PHE A 289 21.15 52.37 1.68
CA PHE A 289 21.86 51.10 1.43
C PHE A 289 21.09 50.10 0.55
N HIS A 290 19.76 50.19 0.49
CA HIS A 290 18.96 49.29 -0.34
C HIS A 290 19.03 49.62 -1.84
N ILE A 291 19.17 50.90 -2.20
CA ILE A 291 19.25 51.30 -3.61
C ILE A 291 20.61 50.91 -4.19
N HIS A 292 21.71 51.04 -3.44
CA HIS A 292 23.03 50.59 -3.88
C HIS A 292 23.15 49.06 -3.99
N ALA A 293 22.53 48.30 -3.07
CA ALA A 293 22.54 46.83 -3.15
C ALA A 293 21.70 46.31 -4.33
N ILE A 294 20.59 46.99 -4.67
CA ILE A 294 19.74 46.64 -5.81
C ILE A 294 20.42 47.05 -7.13
N LEU A 295 21.04 48.23 -7.20
CA LEU A 295 21.84 48.64 -8.37
C LEU A 295 23.06 47.74 -8.57
N LEU A 296 23.75 47.32 -7.51
CA LEU A 296 24.90 46.41 -7.61
C LEU A 296 24.47 45.02 -8.09
N ARG A 297 23.27 44.54 -7.71
CA ARG A 297 22.67 43.29 -8.21
C ARG A 297 22.24 43.40 -9.67
N LEU A 298 21.65 44.52 -10.07
CA LEU A 298 21.25 44.79 -11.46
C LEU A 298 22.46 44.99 -12.38
N LEU A 299 23.54 45.64 -11.89
CA LEU A 299 24.80 45.77 -12.61
C LEU A 299 25.50 44.42 -12.77
N LEU A 300 25.47 43.54 -11.75
CA LEU A 300 26.02 42.18 -11.84
C LEU A 300 25.24 41.32 -12.84
N LEU A 301 23.92 41.46 -12.88
CA LEU A 301 23.05 40.75 -13.82
C LEU A 301 23.21 41.24 -15.27
N LEU A 302 23.51 42.53 -15.47
CA LEU A 302 23.78 43.10 -16.79
C LEU A 302 25.20 42.82 -17.29
N LEU A 303 26.20 42.72 -16.40
CA LEU A 303 27.58 42.35 -16.74
C LEU A 303 27.76 40.84 -17.01
N LEU A 304 26.87 39.99 -16.52
CA LEU A 304 26.85 38.54 -16.81
C LEU A 304 26.06 38.19 -18.08
N GLY A 305 25.45 39.17 -18.75
CA GLY A 305 24.64 39.00 -19.96
C GLY A 305 25.42 39.06 -21.28
N SER A 306 26.76 39.02 -21.26
CA SER A 306 27.58 39.24 -22.48
C SER A 306 28.84 38.38 -22.57
N LEU A 307 28.72 37.08 -22.27
CA LEU A 307 29.61 36.08 -22.87
C LEU A 307 28.79 34.96 -23.49
N ALA A 308 28.76 34.99 -24.81
CA ALA A 308 28.24 33.93 -25.64
C ALA A 308 29.06 32.64 -25.47
N MET A 309 28.31 31.53 -25.33
CA MET A 309 28.59 30.21 -25.90
C MET A 309 29.98 29.60 -25.63
N ALA A 310 30.09 28.89 -24.50
CA ALA A 310 30.83 27.64 -24.46
C ALA A 310 29.83 26.53 -24.12
N ALA A 311 29.56 25.66 -25.09
CA ALA A 311 28.70 24.49 -24.95
C ALA A 311 29.17 23.60 -23.78
N PRO A 312 28.25 22.90 -23.09
CA PRO A 312 28.65 21.87 -22.12
C PRO A 312 29.57 20.85 -22.81
N PRO A 313 30.52 20.22 -22.09
CA PRO A 313 31.33 19.16 -22.68
C PRO A 313 30.37 18.11 -23.24
N GLN A 314 30.49 17.87 -24.54
CA GLN A 314 29.79 16.79 -25.23
C GLN A 314 30.01 15.51 -24.43
N PRO A 315 29.00 14.64 -24.26
CA PRO A 315 29.26 13.30 -23.76
C PRO A 315 30.36 12.72 -24.64
N VAL A 316 31.45 12.26 -24.02
CA VAL A 316 32.45 11.45 -24.72
C VAL A 316 31.66 10.38 -25.46
N PRO A 317 31.79 10.25 -26.79
CA PRO A 317 31.05 9.24 -27.52
C PRO A 317 31.35 7.92 -26.83
N ALA A 318 30.29 7.23 -26.39
CA ALA A 318 30.41 5.82 -26.08
C ALA A 318 31.18 5.18 -27.26
N PRO A 319 32.18 4.33 -27.00
CA PRO A 319 32.94 3.69 -28.07
C PRO A 319 31.93 3.18 -29.09
N ALA A 320 32.13 3.59 -30.35
CA ALA A 320 31.19 3.40 -31.45
C ALA A 320 30.48 2.07 -31.27
N ALA A 321 29.19 2.13 -30.94
CA ALA A 321 28.39 0.94 -30.74
C ALA A 321 28.58 0.12 -32.01
N ALA A 322 29.20 -1.05 -31.85
CA ALA A 322 29.15 -2.08 -32.86
C ALA A 322 27.71 -2.11 -33.37
N SER A 323 27.53 -2.09 -34.69
CA SER A 323 26.23 -2.26 -35.34
C SER A 323 25.39 -3.23 -34.52
N PRO A 324 24.21 -2.83 -34.01
CA PRO A 324 23.48 -3.67 -33.07
C PRO A 324 23.24 -5.00 -33.76
N GLU A 325 23.82 -6.08 -33.23
CA GLU A 325 23.44 -7.42 -33.66
C GLU A 325 21.94 -7.51 -33.41
N VAL A 326 21.17 -7.60 -34.49
CA VAL A 326 19.73 -7.73 -34.41
C VAL A 326 19.45 -9.15 -33.93
N PHE A 327 19.19 -9.30 -32.63
CA PHE A 327 18.76 -10.56 -32.02
C PHE A 327 17.26 -10.54 -31.72
N ARG A 328 16.66 -11.72 -31.66
CA ARG A 328 15.24 -11.91 -31.35
C ARG A 328 15.05 -12.12 -29.85
N LEU A 329 14.14 -11.35 -29.28
CA LEU A 329 13.82 -11.34 -27.85
C LEU A 329 12.48 -12.03 -27.60
N GLY A 330 12.49 -13.16 -26.91
CA GLY A 330 11.31 -13.92 -26.55
C GLY A 330 10.88 -13.69 -25.10
N PHE A 331 9.59 -13.58 -24.84
CA PHE A 331 9.01 -13.57 -23.51
C PHE A 331 8.19 -14.84 -23.25
N ILE A 332 8.55 -15.56 -22.21
CA ILE A 332 7.77 -16.67 -21.68
C ILE A 332 7.00 -16.16 -20.46
N GLY A 333 5.72 -15.86 -20.67
CA GLY A 333 4.83 -15.23 -19.69
C GLY A 333 4.64 -13.73 -19.96
N PRO A 334 3.67 -13.32 -20.82
CA PRO A 334 3.39 -11.92 -21.17
C PRO A 334 2.70 -11.12 -20.05
N GLY A 335 3.24 -11.11 -18.83
CA GLY A 335 2.75 -10.30 -17.72
C GLY A 335 3.08 -8.82 -17.83
N ASN A 336 2.62 -8.00 -16.88
CA ASN A 336 2.82 -6.54 -16.88
C ASN A 336 4.31 -6.13 -16.93
N LEU A 337 5.17 -6.89 -16.26
CA LEU A 337 6.60 -6.64 -16.24
C LEU A 337 7.26 -6.97 -17.59
N ALA A 338 6.85 -8.07 -18.23
CA ALA A 338 7.29 -8.43 -19.58
C ALA A 338 6.89 -7.34 -20.59
N GLU A 339 5.65 -6.86 -20.52
CA GLU A 339 5.19 -5.74 -21.36
C GLU A 339 5.97 -4.46 -21.10
N SER A 340 6.26 -4.13 -19.82
CA SER A 340 7.06 -2.95 -19.50
C SER A 340 8.45 -3.02 -20.14
N ILE A 341 9.09 -4.19 -20.07
CA ILE A 341 10.39 -4.44 -20.73
C ILE A 341 10.25 -4.31 -22.24
N ALA A 342 9.29 -5.01 -22.85
CA ALA A 342 9.07 -4.98 -24.30
C ALA A 342 8.82 -3.56 -24.82
N ARG A 343 7.95 -2.80 -24.14
CA ARG A 343 7.63 -1.42 -24.48
C ARG A 343 8.84 -0.50 -24.34
N GLY A 344 9.59 -0.62 -23.24
CA GLY A 344 10.80 0.18 -23.02
C GLY A 344 11.89 -0.11 -24.06
N VAL A 345 12.13 -1.39 -24.36
CA VAL A 345 13.10 -1.83 -25.37
C VAL A 345 12.72 -1.30 -26.76
N ALA A 346 11.45 -1.41 -27.16
CA ALA A 346 10.98 -0.89 -28.43
C ALA A 346 11.05 0.65 -28.50
N ALA A 347 10.62 1.35 -27.44
CA ALA A 347 10.60 2.82 -27.40
C ALA A 347 12.00 3.45 -27.34
N SER A 348 12.97 2.77 -26.72
CA SER A 348 14.37 3.21 -26.66
C SER A 348 15.17 2.94 -27.92
N GLY A 349 14.64 2.14 -28.85
CA GLY A 349 15.33 1.74 -30.08
C GLY A 349 16.43 0.69 -29.86
N VAL A 350 16.49 0.06 -28.68
CA VAL A 350 17.44 -1.04 -28.40
C VAL A 350 17.17 -2.23 -29.31
N LEU A 351 15.90 -2.55 -29.54
CA LEU A 351 15.45 -3.49 -30.56
C LEU A 351 14.20 -2.96 -31.26
N PRO A 352 14.00 -3.25 -32.56
CA PRO A 352 12.71 -2.99 -33.18
C PRO A 352 11.64 -3.90 -32.56
N ALA A 353 10.41 -3.39 -32.46
CA ALA A 353 9.30 -4.18 -31.91
C ALA A 353 9.07 -5.50 -32.67
N THR A 354 9.35 -5.53 -33.96
CA THR A 354 9.26 -6.71 -34.83
C THR A 354 10.28 -7.81 -34.51
N ALA A 355 11.27 -7.55 -33.63
CA ALA A 355 12.20 -8.56 -33.10
C ALA A 355 11.71 -9.17 -31.78
N ILE A 356 10.58 -8.71 -31.23
CA ILE A 356 10.01 -9.19 -29.97
C ILE A 356 9.00 -10.30 -30.26
N ARG A 357 9.07 -11.38 -29.47
CA ARG A 357 8.18 -12.54 -29.52
C ARG A 357 7.53 -12.79 -28.17
N THR A 358 6.28 -13.22 -28.18
CA THR A 358 5.61 -13.76 -27.00
C THR A 358 4.60 -14.82 -27.42
N ALA A 359 4.21 -15.68 -26.48
CA ALA A 359 3.09 -16.61 -26.63
C ALA A 359 1.79 -15.98 -26.07
N PRO A 360 0.61 -16.57 -26.34
CA PRO A 360 -0.66 -16.08 -25.84
C PRO A 360 -0.75 -16.28 -24.32
N HIS A 361 -1.46 -15.40 -23.64
CA HIS A 361 -1.81 -15.57 -22.24
C HIS A 361 -3.24 -16.11 -22.12
N ARG A 362 -3.59 -16.72 -20.99
CA ARG A 362 -5.00 -16.99 -20.61
C ARG A 362 -5.90 -15.75 -20.64
N ARG A 363 -5.29 -14.57 -20.64
CA ARG A 363 -5.94 -13.26 -20.59
C ARG A 363 -5.77 -12.61 -21.96
N PRO A 364 -6.81 -12.57 -22.81
CA PRO A 364 -6.68 -12.12 -24.19
C PRO A 364 -6.17 -10.68 -24.30
N GLU A 365 -6.47 -9.82 -23.32
CA GLU A 365 -6.01 -8.42 -23.28
C GLU A 365 -4.47 -8.29 -23.23
N ARG A 366 -3.76 -9.32 -22.78
CA ARG A 366 -2.28 -9.33 -22.78
C ARG A 366 -1.73 -9.46 -24.18
N ALA A 367 -2.42 -10.17 -25.07
CA ALA A 367 -2.03 -10.25 -26.46
C ALA A 367 -2.17 -8.87 -27.12
N GLU A 368 -3.29 -8.19 -26.92
CA GLU A 368 -3.50 -6.83 -27.44
C GLU A 368 -2.41 -5.85 -26.97
N ALA A 369 -2.00 -5.93 -25.71
CA ALA A 369 -0.93 -5.09 -25.17
C ALA A 369 0.40 -5.26 -25.92
N PHE A 370 0.81 -6.49 -26.23
CA PHE A 370 2.04 -6.78 -26.99
C PHE A 370 1.89 -6.45 -28.48
N SER A 371 0.76 -6.80 -29.10
CA SER A 371 0.46 -6.45 -30.49
C SER A 371 0.46 -4.94 -30.72
N SER A 372 -0.04 -4.15 -29.75
CA SER A 372 -0.06 -2.68 -29.83
C SER A 372 1.34 -2.06 -29.90
N ILE A 373 2.36 -2.78 -29.42
CA ILE A 373 3.77 -2.36 -29.49
C ILE A 373 4.39 -2.76 -30.84
N GLY A 374 3.78 -3.69 -31.57
CA GLY A 374 4.32 -4.29 -32.79
C GLY A 374 5.12 -5.58 -32.55
N ALA A 375 4.98 -6.20 -31.37
CA ALA A 375 5.56 -7.51 -31.08
C ALA A 375 4.78 -8.63 -31.78
N HIS A 376 5.45 -9.71 -32.17
CA HIS A 376 4.76 -10.85 -32.76
C HIS A 376 4.28 -11.81 -31.68
N ILE A 377 3.03 -12.24 -31.81
CA ILE A 377 2.41 -13.21 -30.92
C ILE A 377 2.37 -14.54 -31.65
N LEU A 378 3.12 -15.49 -31.12
CA LEU A 378 3.17 -16.87 -31.59
C LEU A 378 2.10 -17.69 -30.88
N GLU A 379 1.91 -18.95 -31.27
CA GLU A 379 0.84 -19.80 -30.73
C GLU A 379 1.26 -20.50 -29.44
N THR A 380 2.55 -20.81 -29.29
CA THR A 380 3.05 -21.62 -28.17
C THR A 380 4.37 -21.09 -27.62
N ASN A 381 4.67 -21.42 -26.35
CA ASN A 381 5.97 -21.12 -25.74
C ASN A 381 7.12 -21.80 -26.50
N ALA A 382 6.89 -22.99 -27.06
CA ALA A 382 7.89 -23.71 -27.87
C ALA A 382 8.31 -22.88 -29.10
N GLN A 383 7.34 -22.34 -29.85
CA GLN A 383 7.61 -21.47 -30.99
C GLN A 383 8.38 -20.19 -30.57
N VAL A 384 8.08 -19.62 -29.40
CA VAL A 384 8.84 -18.48 -28.86
C VAL A 384 10.29 -18.86 -28.58
N VAL A 385 10.53 -20.01 -27.95
CA VAL A 385 11.89 -20.49 -27.70
C VAL A 385 12.65 -20.70 -29.01
N ASP A 386 12.03 -21.34 -29.99
CA ASP A 386 12.66 -21.62 -31.29
C ASP A 386 13.02 -20.32 -32.04
N ASP A 387 12.11 -19.35 -32.08
CA ASP A 387 12.28 -18.08 -32.82
C ASP A 387 13.00 -16.98 -32.01
N SER A 388 13.63 -17.31 -30.88
CA SER A 388 14.34 -16.33 -30.03
C SER A 388 15.79 -16.72 -29.75
N ASP A 389 16.64 -15.69 -29.66
CA ASP A 389 18.06 -15.82 -29.28
C ASP A 389 18.25 -15.49 -27.79
N VAL A 390 17.47 -14.55 -27.27
CA VAL A 390 17.40 -14.20 -25.83
C VAL A 390 15.98 -14.46 -25.33
N ILE A 391 15.83 -15.25 -24.28
CA ILE A 391 14.52 -15.66 -23.74
C ILE A 391 14.37 -15.18 -22.31
N VAL A 392 13.38 -14.32 -22.08
CA VAL A 392 13.02 -13.79 -20.77
C VAL A 392 11.90 -14.64 -20.17
N ILE A 393 12.19 -15.29 -19.05
CA ILE A 393 11.25 -16.05 -18.24
C ILE A 393 10.61 -15.10 -17.23
N SER A 394 9.36 -14.75 -17.50
CA SER A 394 8.58 -13.73 -16.80
C SER A 394 7.24 -14.25 -16.26
N VAL A 395 7.13 -15.58 -16.10
CA VAL A 395 6.02 -16.22 -15.38
C VAL A 395 6.14 -16.02 -13.86
N LYS A 396 5.05 -16.27 -13.13
CA LYS A 396 5.06 -16.22 -11.66
C LYS A 396 6.06 -17.25 -11.09
N PRO A 397 6.73 -16.96 -9.96
CA PRO A 397 7.74 -17.86 -9.37
C PRO A 397 7.29 -19.31 -9.20
N GLN A 398 6.03 -19.54 -8.81
CA GLN A 398 5.48 -20.89 -8.60
C GLN A 398 5.41 -21.74 -9.88
N ILE A 399 5.40 -21.09 -11.05
CA ILE A 399 5.19 -21.74 -12.35
C ILE A 399 6.53 -21.94 -13.09
N VAL A 400 7.60 -21.26 -12.66
CA VAL A 400 8.92 -21.27 -13.34
C VAL A 400 9.45 -22.68 -13.54
N ARG A 401 9.40 -23.52 -12.50
CA ARG A 401 9.90 -24.90 -12.56
C ARG A 401 9.18 -25.71 -13.64
N GLN A 402 7.85 -25.66 -13.65
CA GLN A 402 7.04 -26.41 -14.62
C GLN A 402 7.39 -26.00 -16.05
N VAL A 403 7.44 -24.70 -16.31
CA VAL A 403 7.74 -24.14 -17.64
C VAL A 403 9.15 -24.47 -18.10
N LEU A 404 10.15 -24.37 -17.22
CA LEU A 404 11.52 -24.72 -17.56
C LEU A 404 11.70 -26.21 -17.86
N VAL A 405 11.04 -27.08 -17.10
CA VAL A 405 11.08 -28.53 -17.35
C VAL A 405 10.39 -28.90 -18.66
N GLU A 406 9.26 -28.26 -18.97
CA GLU A 406 8.52 -28.45 -20.24
C GLU A 406 9.36 -28.01 -21.45
N LEU A 407 9.99 -26.84 -21.37
CA LEU A 407 10.76 -26.26 -22.47
C LEU A 407 12.17 -26.83 -22.60
N LYS A 408 12.68 -27.54 -21.59
CA LYS A 408 14.04 -28.10 -21.52
C LYS A 408 14.56 -28.72 -22.82
N PRO A 409 13.79 -29.53 -23.57
CA PRO A 409 14.27 -30.12 -24.83
C PRO A 409 14.63 -29.10 -25.93
N LEU A 410 14.12 -27.87 -25.85
CA LEU A 410 14.27 -26.80 -26.84
C LEU A 410 15.35 -25.77 -26.43
N LEU A 411 15.84 -25.83 -25.20
CA LEU A 411 16.79 -24.86 -24.64
C LEU A 411 18.23 -25.23 -25.03
N SER A 412 18.64 -24.88 -26.24
CA SER A 412 20.03 -25.06 -26.69
C SER A 412 21.00 -24.10 -25.99
N GLU A 413 22.27 -24.49 -25.85
CA GLU A 413 23.32 -23.65 -25.21
C GLU A 413 23.66 -22.36 -25.98
N GLU A 414 23.18 -22.24 -27.22
CA GLU A 414 23.34 -21.04 -28.04
C GLU A 414 22.42 -19.89 -27.60
N LYS A 415 21.29 -20.23 -26.94
CA LYS A 415 20.30 -19.26 -26.47
C LYS A 415 20.75 -18.68 -25.13
N LEU A 416 20.39 -17.43 -24.87
CA LEU A 416 20.61 -16.80 -23.56
C LEU A 416 19.30 -16.79 -22.78
N LEU A 417 19.29 -17.38 -21.60
CA LEU A 417 18.13 -17.31 -20.71
C LEU A 417 18.26 -16.18 -19.71
N VAL A 418 17.15 -15.47 -19.52
CA VAL A 418 17.03 -14.39 -18.55
C VAL A 418 15.84 -14.67 -17.64
N SER A 419 16.02 -14.74 -16.34
CA SER A 419 14.89 -14.89 -15.40
C SER A 419 14.66 -13.60 -14.65
N ILE A 420 13.39 -13.17 -14.61
CA ILE A 420 12.93 -12.07 -13.76
C ILE A 420 12.07 -12.53 -12.59
N ALA A 421 12.06 -13.83 -12.32
CA ALA A 421 11.27 -14.42 -11.24
C ALA A 421 11.88 -14.09 -9.86
N ALA A 422 11.08 -13.49 -9.00
CA ALA A 422 11.47 -13.21 -7.62
C ALA A 422 11.68 -14.52 -6.83
N GLY A 423 12.73 -14.56 -5.99
CA GLY A 423 12.97 -15.66 -5.06
C GLY A 423 13.52 -16.96 -5.64
N ILE A 424 13.66 -17.12 -6.96
CA ILE A 424 14.23 -18.32 -7.57
C ILE A 424 15.74 -18.17 -7.75
N LYS A 425 16.54 -19.12 -7.25
CA LYS A 425 18.00 -19.07 -7.32
C LYS A 425 18.54 -19.53 -8.67
N MET A 426 19.75 -19.09 -9.02
CA MET A 426 20.47 -19.47 -10.23
C MET A 426 20.65 -21.00 -10.32
N GLU A 427 21.00 -21.63 -9.20
CA GLU A 427 21.15 -23.08 -9.12
C GLU A 427 19.85 -23.82 -9.50
N ASP A 428 18.70 -23.36 -9.02
CA ASP A 428 17.40 -23.93 -9.36
C ASP A 428 17.06 -23.72 -10.84
N LEU A 429 17.30 -22.51 -11.36
CA LEU A 429 17.07 -22.17 -12.76
C LEU A 429 17.90 -23.06 -13.69
N GLN A 430 19.19 -23.21 -13.40
CA GLN A 430 20.11 -24.05 -14.17
C GLN A 430 19.76 -25.54 -14.02
N GLY A 431 19.37 -25.99 -12.83
CA GLY A 431 18.98 -27.38 -12.58
C GLY A 431 17.70 -27.79 -13.32
N TRP A 432 16.66 -26.94 -13.27
CA TRP A 432 15.38 -27.22 -13.92
C TRP A 432 15.47 -27.14 -15.44
N SER A 433 16.17 -26.12 -15.97
CA SER A 433 16.37 -25.96 -17.41
C SER A 433 17.39 -26.94 -17.99
N GLY A 434 18.34 -27.43 -17.18
CA GLY A 434 19.52 -28.15 -17.68
C GLY A 434 20.47 -27.28 -18.51
N HIS A 435 20.35 -25.95 -18.40
CA HIS A 435 21.06 -24.99 -19.24
C HIS A 435 21.84 -24.00 -18.35
N ARG A 436 23.11 -23.73 -18.72
CA ARG A 436 24.03 -22.97 -17.84
C ARG A 436 24.25 -21.50 -18.24
N ARG A 437 23.92 -21.11 -19.48
CA ARG A 437 24.06 -19.74 -19.99
C ARG A 437 22.84 -18.89 -19.61
N PHE A 438 22.87 -18.41 -18.37
CA PHE A 438 21.71 -17.80 -17.72
C PHE A 438 22.08 -16.45 -17.08
N ILE A 439 21.19 -15.47 -17.11
CA ILE A 439 21.29 -14.23 -16.31
C ILE A 439 20.01 -14.09 -15.47
N ARG A 440 20.17 -13.84 -14.18
CA ARG A 440 19.03 -13.52 -13.31
C ARG A 440 18.98 -12.01 -13.13
N VAL A 441 17.80 -11.43 -13.29
CA VAL A 441 17.57 -9.99 -13.11
C VAL A 441 16.40 -9.77 -12.15
N MET A 442 16.57 -8.90 -11.17
CA MET A 442 15.51 -8.48 -10.27
C MET A 442 15.14 -7.03 -10.55
N PRO A 443 14.18 -6.75 -11.47
CA PRO A 443 13.63 -5.42 -11.67
C PRO A 443 12.54 -5.12 -10.63
N ASN A 444 11.90 -3.95 -10.74
CA ASN A 444 10.76 -3.56 -9.90
C ASN A 444 9.68 -2.80 -10.70
N THR A 445 8.55 -2.54 -10.05
CA THR A 445 7.33 -2.03 -10.69
C THR A 445 7.44 -0.65 -11.38
N PRO A 446 8.31 0.29 -10.96
CA PRO A 446 8.56 1.52 -11.71
C PRO A 446 9.11 1.33 -13.14
N SER A 447 9.38 0.10 -13.59
CA SER A 447 9.65 -0.22 -14.98
C SER A 447 8.59 0.29 -15.95
N ALA A 448 7.31 0.35 -15.51
CA ALA A 448 6.19 0.83 -16.33
C ALA A 448 6.35 2.30 -16.75
N VAL A 449 7.17 3.08 -16.05
CA VAL A 449 7.47 4.49 -16.34
C VAL A 449 8.95 4.72 -16.64
N GLY A 450 9.70 3.65 -16.98
CA GLY A 450 11.11 3.73 -17.34
C GLY A 450 12.04 4.11 -16.19
N GLN A 451 11.63 3.88 -14.94
CA GLN A 451 12.41 4.22 -13.72
C GLN A 451 12.68 3.00 -12.84
N ALA A 452 12.81 1.81 -13.44
CA ALA A 452 13.16 0.60 -12.72
C ALA A 452 14.51 0.72 -12.00
N ALA A 453 14.62 0.05 -10.86
CA ALA A 453 15.88 -0.25 -10.21
C ALA A 453 16.11 -1.77 -10.31
N SER A 454 17.00 -2.17 -11.22
CA SER A 454 17.25 -3.56 -11.57
C SER A 454 18.62 -4.01 -11.11
N VAL A 455 18.73 -5.22 -10.56
CA VAL A 455 20.02 -5.85 -10.25
C VAL A 455 20.12 -7.16 -11.02
N MET A 456 21.28 -7.43 -11.63
CA MET A 456 21.52 -8.70 -12.31
C MET A 456 22.73 -9.45 -11.76
N CYS A 457 22.69 -10.78 -11.90
CA CYS A 457 23.82 -11.67 -11.65
C CYS A 457 23.92 -12.70 -12.77
N LEU A 458 25.16 -13.09 -13.08
CA LEU A 458 25.49 -14.00 -14.16
C LEU A 458 25.50 -15.44 -13.65
N GLY A 459 24.97 -16.34 -14.47
CA GLY A 459 25.18 -17.77 -14.35
C GLY A 459 26.55 -18.16 -14.89
N GLU A 460 26.95 -19.40 -14.64
CA GLU A 460 28.32 -19.88 -14.84
C GLU A 460 28.83 -19.75 -16.28
N MET A 461 27.96 -19.95 -17.28
CA MET A 461 28.34 -19.86 -18.70
C MET A 461 27.92 -18.54 -19.36
N ALA A 462 27.37 -17.59 -18.59
CA ALA A 462 27.02 -16.27 -19.13
C ALA A 462 28.30 -15.44 -19.36
N THR A 463 28.41 -14.88 -20.56
CA THR A 463 29.58 -14.10 -20.98
C THR A 463 29.41 -12.61 -20.68
N GLU A 464 30.50 -11.85 -20.76
CA GLU A 464 30.45 -10.38 -20.66
C GLU A 464 29.58 -9.77 -21.78
N ASN A 465 29.56 -10.38 -22.97
CA ASN A 465 28.67 -9.97 -24.05
C ASN A 465 27.19 -10.18 -23.69
N ASP A 466 26.87 -11.30 -23.03
CA ASP A 466 25.51 -11.56 -22.53
C ASP A 466 25.10 -10.53 -21.47
N GLU A 467 26.01 -10.20 -20.56
CA GLU A 467 25.78 -9.15 -19.56
C GLU A 467 25.50 -7.79 -20.23
N ASN A 468 26.29 -7.42 -21.24
CA ASN A 468 26.09 -6.16 -21.95
C ASN A 468 24.78 -6.12 -22.74
N ARG A 469 24.37 -7.24 -23.35
CA ARG A 469 23.07 -7.39 -24.01
C ARG A 469 21.93 -7.20 -23.01
N VAL A 470 21.94 -7.94 -21.90
CA VAL A 470 20.90 -7.83 -20.86
C VAL A 470 20.91 -6.45 -20.20
N ARG A 471 22.08 -5.88 -19.94
CA ARG A 471 22.21 -4.50 -19.43
C ARG A 471 21.53 -3.51 -20.35
N SER A 472 21.73 -3.63 -21.66
CA SER A 472 21.11 -2.74 -22.66
C SER A 472 19.59 -2.86 -22.63
N LEU A 473 19.06 -4.09 -22.58
CA LEU A 473 17.61 -4.35 -22.48
C LEU A 473 16.99 -3.73 -21.22
N PHE A 474 17.60 -3.94 -20.05
CA PHE A 474 17.02 -3.46 -18.79
C PHE A 474 17.33 -1.97 -18.52
N SER A 475 18.34 -1.40 -19.18
CA SER A 475 18.58 0.06 -19.11
C SER A 475 17.51 0.85 -19.87
N ALA A 476 16.81 0.21 -20.81
CA ALA A 476 15.66 0.81 -21.50
C ALA A 476 14.48 1.12 -20.57
N ILE A 477 14.41 0.45 -19.41
CA ILE A 477 13.32 0.61 -18.44
C ILE A 477 13.78 1.18 -17.10
N GLY A 478 15.04 1.59 -16.96
CA GLY A 478 15.56 2.13 -15.71
C GLY A 478 17.07 1.98 -15.57
N LYS A 479 17.54 1.82 -14.33
CA LYS A 479 18.97 1.67 -14.02
C LYS A 479 19.28 0.24 -13.60
N VAL A 480 20.43 -0.26 -14.08
CA VAL A 480 20.86 -1.65 -13.85
C VAL A 480 22.20 -1.69 -13.15
N TRP A 481 22.30 -2.50 -12.09
CA TRP A 481 23.53 -2.83 -11.39
C TRP A 481 23.84 -4.32 -11.50
N THR A 482 25.12 -4.68 -11.32
CA THR A 482 25.54 -6.08 -11.18
C THR A 482 25.91 -6.33 -9.74
N ALA A 483 25.46 -7.46 -9.18
CA ALA A 483 25.80 -7.87 -7.82
C ALA A 483 25.90 -9.39 -7.73
N GLU A 484 26.56 -9.89 -6.69
CA GLU A 484 26.53 -11.32 -6.36
C GLU A 484 25.12 -11.78 -6.00
N GLU A 485 24.77 -13.02 -6.36
CA GLU A 485 23.43 -13.56 -6.14
C GLU A 485 23.00 -13.54 -4.67
N LYS A 486 23.94 -13.72 -3.73
CA LYS A 486 23.67 -13.70 -2.27
C LYS A 486 22.99 -12.42 -1.78
N TYR A 487 23.05 -11.34 -2.56
CA TYR A 487 22.42 -10.07 -2.23
C TYR A 487 20.97 -9.94 -2.73
N PHE A 488 20.47 -10.86 -3.56
CA PHE A 488 19.16 -10.70 -4.24
C PHE A 488 17.97 -10.65 -3.28
N ASP A 489 18.01 -11.33 -2.13
CA ASP A 489 16.97 -11.19 -1.11
C ASP A 489 16.96 -9.79 -0.48
N ALA A 490 18.15 -9.21 -0.28
CA ALA A 490 18.30 -7.85 0.24
C ALA A 490 17.85 -6.81 -0.80
N VAL A 491 18.21 -7.02 -2.07
CA VAL A 491 17.71 -6.23 -3.20
C VAL A 491 16.18 -6.29 -3.26
N THR A 492 15.58 -7.46 -3.10
CA THR A 492 14.12 -7.63 -3.10
C THR A 492 13.45 -6.85 -1.97
N GLY A 493 14.01 -6.89 -0.76
CA GLY A 493 13.51 -6.11 0.38
C GLY A 493 13.67 -4.60 0.21
N LEU A 494 14.67 -4.16 -0.55
CA LEU A 494 14.94 -2.74 -0.79
C LEU A 494 14.26 -2.19 -2.05
N SER A 495 14.69 -2.61 -3.25
CA SER A 495 14.17 -2.06 -4.51
C SER A 495 12.90 -2.77 -5.00
N GLY A 496 12.72 -4.05 -4.70
CA GLY A 496 11.52 -4.80 -5.07
C GLY A 496 10.29 -4.32 -4.29
N SER A 497 10.41 -4.26 -2.96
CA SER A 497 9.34 -3.84 -2.05
C SER A 497 9.32 -2.34 -1.77
N GLY A 498 10.45 -1.65 -2.00
CA GLY A 498 10.64 -0.21 -1.79
C GLY A 498 9.56 0.71 -2.34
N PRO A 499 9.06 0.50 -3.58
CA PRO A 499 8.00 1.34 -4.14
C PRO A 499 6.77 1.44 -3.23
N ALA A 500 6.37 0.35 -2.57
CA ALA A 500 5.23 0.36 -1.65
C ALA A 500 5.48 1.24 -0.42
N TYR A 501 6.72 1.25 0.11
CA TYR A 501 7.09 2.10 1.24
C TYR A 501 7.00 3.58 0.86
N ILE A 502 7.42 3.90 -0.36
CA ILE A 502 7.38 5.26 -0.88
C ILE A 502 5.95 5.71 -1.22
N PHE A 503 5.10 4.82 -1.73
CA PHE A 503 3.68 5.15 -1.92
C PHE A 503 3.00 5.50 -0.59
N LEU A 504 3.27 4.73 0.46
CA LEU A 504 2.78 5.03 1.81
C LEU A 504 3.29 6.39 2.32
N ALA A 505 4.56 6.72 2.06
CA ALA A 505 5.12 8.02 2.42
C ALA A 505 4.46 9.18 1.65
N ILE A 506 4.22 9.02 0.35
CA ILE A 506 3.56 10.03 -0.49
C ILE A 506 2.13 10.27 0.00
N GLU A 507 1.38 9.20 0.30
CA GLU A 507 0.03 9.28 0.84
C GLU A 507 0.01 9.99 2.19
N ALA A 508 0.89 9.60 3.12
CA ALA A 508 1.00 10.22 4.44
C ALA A 508 1.43 11.70 4.37
N MET A 509 2.30 12.07 3.43
CA MET A 509 2.67 13.46 3.18
C MET A 509 1.49 14.27 2.64
N ALA A 510 0.69 13.69 1.74
CA ALA A 510 -0.52 14.32 1.24
C ALA A 510 -1.57 14.51 2.36
N ASP A 511 -1.75 13.51 3.23
CA ASP A 511 -2.60 13.60 4.42
C ASP A 511 -2.12 14.70 5.37
N GLY A 512 -0.81 14.79 5.62
CA GLY A 512 -0.21 15.87 6.41
C GLY A 512 -0.45 17.25 5.79
N GLY A 513 -0.37 17.35 4.45
CA GLY A 513 -0.71 18.57 3.73
C GLY A 513 -2.19 18.98 3.88
N VAL A 514 -3.11 18.01 3.81
CA VAL A 514 -4.55 18.24 4.04
C VAL A 514 -4.82 18.65 5.49
N ALA A 515 -4.19 17.99 6.46
CA ALA A 515 -4.29 18.36 7.87
C ALA A 515 -3.76 19.78 8.13
N ALA A 516 -2.79 20.25 7.34
CA ALA A 516 -2.29 21.61 7.35
C ALA A 516 -3.13 22.61 6.52
N GLY A 517 -4.24 22.17 5.92
CA GLY A 517 -5.21 23.02 5.21
C GLY A 517 -5.12 23.02 3.68
N LEU A 518 -4.33 22.15 3.05
CA LEU A 518 -4.27 22.06 1.59
C LEU A 518 -5.44 21.26 1.00
N PRO A 519 -5.93 21.59 -0.20
CA PRO A 519 -6.78 20.70 -0.98
C PRO A 519 -6.07 19.39 -1.30
N ARG A 520 -6.82 18.27 -1.30
CA ARG A 520 -6.27 16.90 -1.50
C ARG A 520 -5.44 16.78 -2.78
N ASP A 521 -5.96 17.24 -3.91
CA ASP A 521 -5.30 17.06 -5.21
C ASP A 521 -3.97 17.81 -5.26
N LEU A 522 -3.95 19.04 -4.72
CA LEU A 522 -2.72 19.82 -4.61
C LEU A 522 -1.72 19.14 -3.66
N ALA A 523 -2.16 18.66 -2.50
CA ALA A 523 -1.29 17.99 -1.53
C ALA A 523 -0.65 16.74 -2.12
N LEU A 524 -1.40 15.92 -2.85
CA LEU A 524 -0.90 14.72 -3.52
C LEU A 524 0.10 15.05 -4.63
N GLY A 525 -0.21 16.05 -5.46
CA GLY A 525 0.71 16.52 -6.51
C GLY A 525 2.03 17.04 -5.94
N LEU A 526 1.97 17.84 -4.87
CA LEU A 526 3.16 18.35 -4.20
C LEU A 526 3.97 17.23 -3.53
N ALA A 527 3.32 16.29 -2.84
CA ALA A 527 4.00 15.19 -2.16
C ALA A 527 4.76 14.29 -3.17
N SER A 528 4.08 13.87 -4.24
CA SER A 528 4.68 13.02 -5.28
C SER A 528 5.85 13.71 -5.99
N GLN A 529 5.69 14.98 -6.39
CA GLN A 529 6.74 15.76 -7.03
C GLN A 529 7.93 16.03 -6.09
N THR A 530 7.68 16.23 -4.79
CA THR A 530 8.73 16.44 -3.78
C THR A 530 9.60 15.20 -3.65
N VAL A 531 9.00 14.02 -3.56
CA VAL A 531 9.72 12.74 -3.49
C VAL A 531 10.53 12.50 -4.76
N LEU A 532 9.93 12.72 -5.94
CA LEU A 532 10.63 12.60 -7.23
C LEU A 532 11.84 13.53 -7.32
N GLY A 533 11.67 14.80 -6.95
CA GLY A 533 12.74 15.80 -6.96
C GLY A 533 13.90 15.43 -6.03
N ALA A 534 13.59 15.04 -4.79
CA ALA A 534 14.59 14.63 -3.81
C ALA A 534 15.38 13.40 -4.28
N ALA A 535 14.71 12.36 -4.77
CA ALA A 535 15.37 11.17 -5.32
C ALA A 535 16.25 11.51 -6.54
N THR A 536 15.77 12.41 -7.41
CA THR A 536 16.53 12.89 -8.57
C THR A 536 17.80 13.63 -8.14
N MET A 537 17.73 14.46 -7.09
CA MET A 537 18.91 15.14 -6.57
C MET A 537 19.95 14.17 -6.02
N VAL A 538 19.53 13.13 -5.29
CA VAL A 538 20.45 12.07 -4.82
C VAL A 538 21.15 11.42 -6.02
N ASN A 539 20.39 11.02 -7.03
CA ASN A 539 20.92 10.31 -8.20
C ASN A 539 21.83 11.16 -9.08
N LYS A 540 21.54 12.45 -9.25
CA LYS A 540 22.30 13.33 -10.17
C LYS A 540 23.50 14.02 -9.53
N THR A 541 23.44 14.30 -8.23
CA THR A 541 24.51 15.09 -7.57
C THR A 541 25.64 14.23 -7.02
N GLY A 542 25.40 12.94 -6.77
CA GLY A 542 26.37 12.05 -6.11
C GLY A 542 26.68 12.42 -4.66
N LYS A 543 25.99 13.40 -4.09
CA LYS A 543 26.18 13.83 -2.70
C LYS A 543 25.55 12.85 -1.73
N HIS A 544 26.17 12.72 -0.56
CA HIS A 544 25.60 11.93 0.54
C HIS A 544 24.22 12.49 0.95
N PRO A 545 23.18 11.66 1.18
CA PRO A 545 21.85 12.15 1.54
C PRO A 545 21.83 13.03 2.80
N GLY A 546 22.73 12.79 3.76
CA GLY A 546 22.89 13.65 4.93
C GLY A 546 23.31 15.08 4.57
N GLN A 547 24.20 15.24 3.58
CA GLN A 547 24.62 16.55 3.09
C GLN A 547 23.48 17.26 2.34
N LEU A 548 22.73 16.54 1.51
CA LEU A 548 21.56 17.10 0.81
C LEU A 548 20.48 17.56 1.79
N LYS A 549 20.25 16.79 2.86
CA LYS A 549 19.37 17.16 3.97
C LYS A 549 19.88 18.44 4.65
N ASP A 550 21.18 18.54 4.97
CA ASP A 550 21.76 19.74 5.60
C ASP A 550 21.61 21.00 4.73
N MET A 551 21.71 20.86 3.40
CA MET A 551 21.55 21.96 2.45
C MET A 551 20.13 22.56 2.42
N VAL A 552 19.11 21.83 2.87
CA VAL A 552 17.70 22.30 2.90
C VAL A 552 17.20 22.59 4.31
N THR A 553 18.07 22.47 5.33
CA THR A 553 17.75 22.77 6.73
C THR A 553 18.34 24.10 7.17
N SER A 554 17.56 25.17 7.02
CA SER A 554 17.92 26.47 7.61
C SER A 554 17.85 26.41 9.14
N PRO A 555 18.75 27.11 9.86
CA PRO A 555 18.70 27.18 11.34
C PRO A 555 17.33 27.64 11.84
N ALA A 556 16.76 26.88 12.78
CA ALA A 556 15.41 27.10 13.34
C ALA A 556 14.27 27.22 12.31
N GLY A 557 14.48 26.75 11.07
CA GLY A 557 13.49 26.78 10.00
C GLY A 557 12.46 25.66 10.08
N THR A 558 11.48 25.70 9.18
CA THR A 558 10.40 24.71 9.08
C THR A 558 10.93 23.29 8.86
N THR A 559 11.94 23.12 7.99
CA THR A 559 12.52 21.81 7.66
C THR A 559 13.12 21.10 8.88
N ILE A 560 13.90 21.81 9.72
CA ILE A 560 14.55 21.17 10.87
C ILE A 560 13.52 20.78 11.93
N THR A 561 12.47 21.57 12.12
CA THR A 561 11.34 21.23 13.00
C THR A 561 10.61 19.98 12.51
N GLY A 562 10.35 19.87 11.20
CA GLY A 562 9.76 18.65 10.63
C GLY A 562 10.67 17.42 10.80
N ILE A 563 11.98 17.57 10.58
CA ILE A 563 12.95 16.49 10.79
C ILE A 563 12.98 16.05 12.26
N GLN A 564 12.89 16.97 13.22
CA GLN A 564 12.84 16.61 14.65
C GLN A 564 11.65 15.69 14.97
N GLU A 565 10.46 15.94 14.40
CA GLU A 565 9.31 15.06 14.58
C GLU A 565 9.50 13.68 13.92
N LEU A 566 10.13 13.63 12.73
CA LEU A 566 10.47 12.36 12.09
C LEU A 566 11.45 11.53 12.93
N GLU A 567 12.45 12.17 13.54
CA GLU A 567 13.42 11.46 14.39
C GLU A 567 12.78 11.01 15.71
N LYS A 568 11.89 11.81 16.33
CA LYS A 568 11.09 11.39 17.49
C LYS A 568 10.22 10.16 17.17
N GLY A 569 9.68 10.10 15.96
CA GLY A 569 8.92 8.95 15.44
C GLY A 569 9.78 7.78 14.97
N ALA A 570 11.11 7.81 15.18
CA ALA A 570 12.05 6.79 14.75
C ALA A 570 11.98 6.44 13.25
N PHE A 571 11.72 7.43 12.40
CA PHE A 571 11.49 7.24 10.96
C PHE A 571 12.56 6.36 10.27
N ARG A 572 13.84 6.60 10.57
CA ARG A 572 14.96 5.81 10.02
C ARG A 572 14.88 4.35 10.43
N GLY A 573 14.63 4.10 11.71
CA GLY A 573 14.51 2.75 12.27
C GLY A 573 13.36 1.98 11.61
N THR A 574 12.22 2.64 11.41
CA THR A 574 11.05 2.05 10.74
C THR A 574 11.35 1.60 9.31
N LEU A 575 12.04 2.42 8.52
CA LEU A 575 12.44 2.06 7.16
C LEU A 575 13.47 0.91 7.14
N ILE A 576 14.46 0.95 8.03
CA ILE A 576 15.44 -0.14 8.18
C ILE A 576 14.72 -1.46 8.49
N ASN A 577 13.80 -1.43 9.45
CA ASN A 577 13.02 -2.61 9.85
C ASN A 577 12.16 -3.15 8.70
N ALA A 578 11.54 -2.27 7.90
CA ALA A 578 10.75 -2.68 6.74
C ALA A 578 11.58 -3.46 5.72
N VAL A 579 12.78 -2.94 5.37
CA VAL A 579 13.70 -3.61 4.43
C VAL A 579 14.15 -4.96 5.00
N VAL A 580 14.60 -5.00 6.26
CA VAL A 580 15.06 -6.24 6.91
C VAL A 580 13.95 -7.29 6.97
N ALA A 581 12.72 -6.89 7.33
CA ALA A 581 11.57 -7.79 7.41
C ALA A 581 11.20 -8.35 6.02
N ALA A 582 11.19 -7.51 4.98
CA ALA A 582 10.90 -7.96 3.61
C ALA A 582 11.99 -8.89 3.07
N THR A 583 13.27 -8.61 3.35
CA THR A 583 14.38 -9.51 3.02
C THR A 583 14.25 -10.85 3.73
N LYS A 584 13.89 -10.85 5.03
CA LYS A 584 13.64 -12.10 5.76
C LYS A 584 12.50 -12.88 5.13
N ARG A 585 11.39 -12.22 4.79
CA ARG A 585 10.25 -12.86 4.15
C ARG A 585 10.58 -13.44 2.78
N CYS A 586 11.41 -12.75 1.98
CA CYS A 586 11.89 -13.25 0.70
C CYS A 586 12.62 -14.61 0.86
N ARG A 587 13.49 -14.72 1.86
CA ARG A 587 14.20 -15.98 2.18
C ARG A 587 13.25 -17.10 2.57
N GLU A 588 12.27 -16.82 3.43
CA GLU A 588 11.26 -17.81 3.84
C GLU A 588 10.46 -18.34 2.64
N LEU A 589 10.09 -17.47 1.71
CA LEU A 589 9.36 -17.85 0.50
C LEU A 589 10.20 -18.66 -0.49
N SER A 590 11.53 -18.51 -0.50
CA SER A 590 12.44 -19.30 -1.35
C SER A 590 12.71 -20.72 -0.83
N GLN A 591 12.39 -20.98 0.44
CA GLN A 591 12.56 -22.29 1.09
C GLN A 591 11.29 -23.15 1.04
N SER A 592 10.18 -22.58 0.56
CA SER A 592 8.87 -23.23 0.41
C SER A 592 8.69 -23.69 -1.03
#